data_AF-A0A350QTD3-F1
#
_entry.id   AF-A0A350QTD3-F1
#
_cell.length_a   1.000
_cell.length_b   1.000
_cell.length_c   1.000
_cell.angle_alpha   90.00
_cell.angle_beta   90.00
_cell.angle_gamma   90.00
#
_symmetry.space_group_name_H-M   'P 1'
#
loop_
_entity.id
_entity.type
_entity.pdbx_description
1 polymer ?
#
loop_
_entity_poly.entity_id
_entity_poly.type
_entity_poly.pdbx_seq_one_letter_code
_entity_poly.pdbx_strand_id
1 'polypeptide(L)'
;MPQHDKKTPQTVSAPKEAMQGLSMDLSQMDDSMRALELARDYRGDTTIHLKDGTSLKGFVFDVRTDGDGTTELRMDLPGEERRESIPSDRIHRIDLDGRDMAAGKTWKNWVRRYAEKKYAGKVASIESAPLD
;
A
#
# COMPACT_ATOMS: atom_id res chain seq x y z
N MET A 1 33.19 27.23 2.45
CA MET A 1 32.17 26.16 2.35
C MET A 1 32.40 25.17 3.47
N PRO A 2 31.42 24.97 4.35
CA PRO A 2 31.18 23.64 4.91
C PRO A 2 29.71 23.25 4.69
N GLN A 3 29.48 22.11 4.06
CA GLN A 3 28.15 21.57 3.82
C GLN A 3 27.60 21.01 5.14
N HIS A 4 26.54 21.63 5.66
CA HIS A 4 25.75 21.10 6.76
C HIS A 4 25.03 19.82 6.35
N ASP A 5 25.14 18.81 7.22
CA ASP A 5 24.26 17.66 7.35
C ASP A 5 22.80 17.98 7.02
N LYS A 6 22.34 17.52 5.86
CA LYS A 6 20.92 17.43 5.55
C LYS A 6 20.39 16.14 6.17
N LYS A 7 19.82 16.23 7.37
CA LYS A 7 18.92 15.20 7.91
C LYS A 7 17.68 15.11 7.02
N THR A 8 17.71 14.21 6.06
CA THR A 8 16.55 13.86 5.24
C THR A 8 15.50 13.20 6.12
N PRO A 9 14.22 13.63 6.08
CA PRO A 9 13.16 12.91 6.78
C PRO A 9 13.06 11.50 6.20
N GLN A 10 13.26 10.49 7.06
CA GLN A 10 13.09 9.09 6.68
C GLN A 10 11.61 8.83 6.39
N THR A 11 11.23 8.92 5.12
CA THR A 11 9.97 8.35 4.63
C THR A 11 9.99 6.87 5.00
N VAL A 12 9.11 6.47 5.92
CA VAL A 12 9.06 5.09 6.43
C VAL A 12 8.36 4.20 5.39
N SER A 13 8.95 4.06 4.20
CA SER A 13 8.52 3.06 3.24
C SER A 13 8.90 1.69 3.79
N ALA A 14 7.94 0.76 3.83
CA ALA A 14 8.25 -0.62 4.17
C ALA A 14 9.20 -1.21 3.11
N PRO A 15 10.21 -2.00 3.49
CA PRO A 15 11.12 -2.60 2.52
C PRO A 15 10.34 -3.51 1.58
N LYS A 16 10.47 -3.26 0.27
CA LYS A 16 9.74 -3.96 -0.80
C LYS A 16 9.81 -5.48 -0.62
N GLU A 17 10.99 -6.00 -0.30
CA GLU A 17 11.29 -7.43 -0.06
C GLU A 17 10.38 -8.07 1.00
N ALA A 18 9.93 -7.32 2.01
CA ALA A 18 9.05 -7.85 3.07
C ALA A 18 7.57 -7.96 2.63
N MET A 19 7.20 -7.33 1.53
CA MET A 19 5.83 -7.26 1.00
C MET A 19 5.63 -8.13 -0.24
N GLN A 20 6.70 -8.62 -0.84
CA GLN A 20 6.66 -9.49 -2.01
C GLN A 20 5.96 -10.82 -1.68
N GLY A 21 5.12 -11.30 -2.60
CA GLY A 21 4.40 -12.56 -2.44
C GLY A 21 3.24 -12.50 -1.45
N LEU A 22 2.79 -11.29 -1.11
CA LEU A 22 1.67 -11.07 -0.21
C LEU A 22 0.33 -11.15 -0.96
N SER A 23 -0.56 -12.03 -0.52
CA SER A 23 -1.95 -12.10 -0.99
C SER A 23 -2.92 -11.61 0.09
N MET A 24 -3.79 -10.68 -0.27
CA MET A 24 -4.78 -10.04 0.61
C MET A 24 -6.19 -10.27 0.05
N ASP A 25 -6.97 -11.09 0.74
CA ASP A 25 -8.37 -11.34 0.39
C ASP A 25 -9.27 -10.30 1.07
N LEU A 26 -9.85 -9.39 0.30
CA LEU A 26 -10.63 -8.27 0.84
C LEU A 26 -11.98 -8.74 1.41
N SER A 27 -12.46 -9.93 1.03
CA SER A 27 -13.71 -10.48 1.59
C SER A 27 -13.54 -11.02 3.02
N GLN A 28 -12.30 -11.36 3.40
CA GLN A 28 -11.95 -11.88 4.72
C GLN A 28 -11.37 -10.82 5.65
N MET A 29 -11.30 -9.57 5.20
CA MET A 29 -10.70 -8.47 5.94
C MET A 29 -11.78 -7.54 6.50
N ASP A 30 -11.72 -7.26 7.80
CA ASP A 30 -12.57 -6.25 8.44
C ASP A 30 -12.26 -4.82 7.96
N ASP A 31 -11.03 -4.59 7.49
CA ASP A 31 -10.54 -3.29 7.03
C ASP A 31 -9.90 -3.42 5.63
N SER A 32 -10.74 -3.36 4.60
CA SER A 32 -10.30 -3.39 3.20
C SER A 32 -9.48 -2.15 2.81
N MET A 33 -9.68 -1.02 3.48
CA MET A 33 -8.90 0.21 3.24
C MET A 33 -7.41 -0.05 3.49
N ARG A 34 -7.11 -0.85 4.52
CA ARG A 34 -5.75 -1.26 4.81
C ARG A 34 -5.10 -1.99 3.63
N ALA A 35 -5.80 -2.91 2.96
CA ALA A 35 -5.26 -3.62 1.80
C ALA A 35 -4.92 -2.67 0.63
N LEU A 36 -5.77 -1.67 0.40
CA LEU A 36 -5.59 -0.68 -0.66
C LEU A 36 -4.38 0.21 -0.39
N GLU A 37 -4.25 0.72 0.84
CA GLU A 37 -3.07 1.49 1.26
C GLU A 37 -1.78 0.68 1.05
N LEU A 38 -1.82 -0.62 1.33
CA LEU A 38 -0.66 -1.51 1.14
C LEU A 38 -0.29 -1.70 -0.31
N ALA A 39 -1.28 -1.89 -1.17
CA ALA A 39 -1.07 -1.98 -2.60
C ALA A 39 -0.35 -0.72 -3.13
N ARG A 40 -0.74 0.46 -2.63
CA ARG A 40 -0.10 1.73 -2.97
C ARG A 40 1.33 1.86 -2.43
N ASP A 41 1.56 1.43 -1.19
CA ASP A 41 2.87 1.52 -0.53
C ASP A 41 3.91 0.54 -1.09
N TYR A 42 3.46 -0.58 -1.67
CA TYR A 42 4.32 -1.67 -2.15
C TYR A 42 5.31 -1.25 -3.26
N ARG A 43 4.97 -0.24 -4.08
CA ARG A 43 5.81 0.28 -5.18
C ARG A 43 6.41 -0.86 -6.06
N GLY A 44 5.59 -1.84 -6.39
CA GLY A 44 5.92 -2.98 -7.23
C GLY A 44 4.75 -3.37 -8.13
N ASP A 45 4.94 -4.43 -8.90
CA ASP A 45 3.87 -5.03 -9.69
C ASP A 45 2.81 -5.63 -8.76
N THR A 46 1.57 -5.25 -8.95
CA THR A 46 0.44 -5.72 -8.15
C THR A 46 -0.57 -6.35 -9.09
N THR A 47 -1.08 -7.52 -8.72
CA THR A 47 -2.22 -8.15 -9.39
C THR A 47 -3.48 -7.93 -8.56
N ILE A 48 -4.49 -7.34 -9.18
CA ILE A 48 -5.81 -7.10 -8.62
C ILE A 48 -6.77 -8.12 -9.21
N HIS A 49 -7.38 -8.94 -8.36
CA HIS A 49 -8.45 -9.85 -8.75
C HIS A 49 -9.79 -9.21 -8.43
N LEU A 50 -10.65 -9.12 -9.44
CA LEU A 50 -12.00 -8.57 -9.32
C LEU A 50 -13.01 -9.67 -8.98
N LYS A 51 -14.13 -9.28 -8.37
CA LYS A 51 -15.25 -10.17 -8.04
C LYS A 51 -15.90 -10.81 -9.28
N ASP A 52 -15.74 -10.21 -10.45
CA ASP A 52 -16.22 -10.76 -11.73
C ASP A 52 -15.30 -11.83 -12.33
N GLY A 53 -14.18 -12.15 -11.67
CA GLY A 53 -13.19 -13.13 -12.13
C GLY A 53 -12.06 -12.54 -12.98
N THR A 54 -12.14 -11.26 -13.36
CA THR A 54 -11.07 -10.56 -14.09
C THR A 54 -9.86 -10.35 -13.20
N SER A 55 -8.65 -10.44 -13.75
CA SER A 55 -7.40 -10.15 -13.05
C SER A 55 -6.60 -9.10 -13.81
N LEU A 56 -6.21 -8.04 -13.13
CA LEU A 56 -5.48 -6.90 -13.69
C LEU A 56 -4.12 -6.80 -13.04
N LYS A 57 -3.05 -6.90 -13.82
CA LYS A 57 -1.68 -6.76 -13.33
C LYS A 57 -1.11 -5.41 -13.74
N GLY A 58 -0.52 -4.69 -12.80
CA GLY A 58 0.10 -3.40 -13.08
C GLY A 58 0.63 -2.70 -11.85
N PHE A 59 0.89 -1.40 -11.97
CA PHE A 59 1.49 -0.60 -10.91
C PHE A 59 0.46 0.27 -10.22
N VAL A 60 0.27 0.09 -8.90
CA VAL A 60 -0.63 0.94 -8.11
C VAL A 60 0.09 2.22 -7.73
N PHE A 61 -0.46 3.36 -8.15
CA PHE A 61 0.14 4.66 -7.88
C PHE A 61 -0.67 5.52 -6.90
N ASP A 62 -1.97 5.26 -6.76
CA ASP A 62 -2.87 6.06 -5.92
C ASP A 62 -4.07 5.27 -5.40
N VAL A 63 -4.57 5.69 -4.24
CA VAL A 63 -5.84 5.22 -3.66
C VAL A 63 -6.61 6.46 -3.28
N ARG A 64 -7.79 6.61 -3.86
CA ARG A 64 -8.61 7.82 -3.71
C ARG A 64 -9.92 7.44 -3.04
N THR A 65 -10.34 8.23 -2.07
CA THR A 65 -11.69 8.16 -1.52
C THR A 65 -12.45 9.39 -1.95
N ASP A 66 -13.56 9.19 -2.65
CA ASP A 66 -14.46 10.25 -3.09
C ASP A 66 -15.37 10.71 -1.92
N GLY A 67 -16.03 11.85 -2.11
CA GLY A 67 -16.83 12.49 -1.04
C GLY A 67 -18.07 11.70 -0.61
N ASP A 68 -18.47 10.69 -1.39
CA ASP A 68 -19.52 9.73 -1.09
C ASP A 68 -19.03 8.53 -0.26
N GLY A 69 -17.73 8.47 0.05
CA GLY A 69 -17.09 7.36 0.77
C GLY A 69 -16.65 6.21 -0.13
N THR A 70 -16.90 6.29 -1.44
CA THR A 70 -16.41 5.30 -2.40
C THR A 70 -14.89 5.40 -2.48
N THR A 71 -14.20 4.28 -2.24
CA THR A 71 -12.74 4.23 -2.39
C THR A 71 -12.38 3.50 -3.68
N GLU A 72 -11.49 4.08 -4.48
CA GLU A 72 -10.97 3.57 -5.73
C GLU A 72 -9.46 3.36 -5.66
N LEU A 73 -8.99 2.25 -6.21
CA LEU A 73 -7.57 1.95 -6.43
C LEU A 73 -7.19 2.28 -7.86
N ARG A 74 -6.12 3.06 -8.04
CA ARG A 74 -5.69 3.52 -9.35
C ARG A 74 -4.37 2.88 -9.73
N MET A 75 -4.34 2.29 -10.93
CA MET A 75 -3.17 1.57 -11.42
C MET A 75 -2.89 1.84 -12.90
N ASP A 76 -1.60 1.85 -13.24
CA ASP A 76 -1.12 1.84 -14.63
C ASP A 76 -0.99 0.37 -15.08
N LEU A 77 -1.59 0.01 -16.21
CA LEU A 77 -1.46 -1.32 -16.79
C LEU A 77 -0.29 -1.36 -17.79
N PRO A 78 0.58 -2.37 -17.75
CA PRO A 78 1.72 -2.46 -18.65
C PRO A 78 1.24 -2.73 -20.08
N GLY A 79 1.70 -1.89 -21.02
CA GLY A 79 1.33 -2.02 -22.44
C GLY A 79 0.03 -1.29 -22.82
N GLU A 80 -0.64 -0.65 -21.86
CA GLU A 80 -1.76 0.25 -22.10
C GLU A 80 -1.38 1.68 -21.70
N GLU A 81 -1.76 2.68 -22.50
CA GLU A 81 -1.61 4.09 -22.13
C GLU A 81 -2.71 4.56 -21.15
N ARG A 82 -3.65 3.66 -20.82
CA ARG A 82 -4.81 3.95 -19.98
C ARG A 82 -4.54 3.59 -18.53
N ARG A 83 -4.94 4.52 -17.65
CA ARG A 83 -5.03 4.32 -16.20
C ARG A 83 -6.36 3.71 -15.84
N GLU A 84 -6.33 2.64 -15.07
CA GLU A 84 -7.54 2.05 -14.51
C GLU A 84 -7.80 2.60 -13.11
N SER A 85 -9.06 2.96 -12.87
CA SER A 85 -9.62 3.21 -11.54
C SER A 85 -10.56 2.07 -11.22
N ILE A 86 -10.27 1.34 -10.14
CA ILE A 86 -11.01 0.16 -9.73
C ILE A 86 -11.68 0.46 -8.38
N PRO A 87 -13.01 0.50 -8.29
CA PRO A 87 -13.68 0.68 -7.01
C PRO A 87 -13.41 -0.50 -6.09
N SER A 88 -13.13 -0.21 -4.83
CA SER A 88 -12.79 -1.18 -3.79
C SER A 88 -13.83 -2.29 -3.63
N ASP A 89 -15.12 -1.99 -3.81
CA ASP A 89 -16.17 -3.03 -3.78
C ASP A 89 -16.06 -4.05 -4.93
N ARG A 90 -15.42 -3.71 -6.05
CA ARG A 90 -15.18 -4.69 -7.13
C ARG A 90 -13.97 -5.57 -6.88
N ILE A 91 -13.11 -5.22 -5.93
CA ILE A 91 -11.87 -5.94 -5.65
C ILE A 91 -12.19 -7.11 -4.72
N HIS A 92 -11.79 -8.31 -5.15
CA HIS A 92 -11.90 -9.53 -4.38
C HIS A 92 -10.58 -9.83 -3.64
N ARG A 93 -9.45 -9.73 -4.36
CA ARG A 93 -8.12 -10.03 -3.82
C ARG A 93 -7.06 -9.11 -4.42
N ILE A 94 -6.03 -8.80 -3.64
CA ILE A 94 -4.84 -8.06 -4.07
C ILE A 94 -3.62 -8.92 -3.79
N ASP A 95 -2.83 -9.17 -4.83
CA ASP A 95 -1.58 -9.88 -4.75
C ASP A 95 -0.42 -8.92 -5.06
N LEU A 96 0.50 -8.76 -4.12
CA LEU A 96 1.70 -7.95 -4.28
C LEU A 96 2.78 -8.83 -4.94
N ASP A 97 2.77 -8.86 -6.27
CA ASP A 97 3.72 -9.63 -7.06
C ASP A 97 5.13 -9.08 -6.90
N GLY A 98 5.92 -9.76 -6.08
CA GLY A 98 7.36 -9.66 -6.18
C GLY A 98 7.81 -10.67 -7.20
N ARG A 99 8.61 -10.25 -8.16
CA ARG A 99 9.38 -11.21 -8.96
C ARG A 99 10.06 -12.16 -7.97
N ASP A 100 9.71 -13.45 -8.09
CA ASP A 100 9.86 -14.60 -7.17
C ASP A 100 8.60 -15.03 -6.43
N MET A 101 7.91 -15.98 -7.07
CA MET A 101 6.84 -16.82 -6.54
C MET A 101 7.41 -17.77 -5.46
N ALA A 102 7.52 -17.32 -4.21
CA ALA A 102 7.75 -18.23 -3.09
C ALA A 102 7.22 -17.66 -1.77
N ALA A 103 6.50 -18.51 -1.04
CA ALA A 103 6.12 -18.41 0.38
C ALA A 103 4.88 -17.56 0.73
N GLY A 104 3.71 -18.19 0.67
CA GLY A 104 2.44 -17.70 1.20
C GLY A 104 2.36 -17.63 2.74
N LYS A 105 3.20 -16.81 3.39
CA LYS A 105 3.16 -16.62 4.86
C LYS A 105 3.56 -15.22 5.37
N THR A 106 3.43 -14.18 4.54
CA THR A 106 3.97 -12.84 4.85
C THR A 106 2.94 -11.83 5.39
N TRP A 107 1.63 -12.08 5.24
CA TRP A 107 0.54 -11.17 5.68
C TRP A 107 0.59 -10.84 7.17
N LYS A 108 0.39 -11.85 8.02
CA LYS A 108 0.25 -11.65 9.47
C LYS A 108 1.50 -11.01 10.06
N ASN A 109 2.67 -11.36 9.52
CA ASN A 109 3.95 -10.85 9.99
C ASN A 109 4.15 -9.39 9.58
N TRP A 110 3.76 -9.03 8.36
CA TRP A 110 3.83 -7.66 7.86
C TRP A 110 2.79 -6.75 8.54
N VAL A 111 1.53 -7.19 8.66
CA VAL A 111 0.48 -6.46 9.38
C VAL A 111 0.86 -6.25 10.83
N ARG A 112 1.41 -7.27 11.49
CA ARG A 112 1.91 -7.13 12.86
C ARG A 112 3.01 -6.07 12.95
N ARG A 113 4.01 -6.10 12.06
CA ARG A 113 5.09 -5.09 12.01
C ARG A 113 4.56 -3.69 11.77
N TYR A 114 3.53 -3.54 10.95
CA TYR A 114 2.93 -2.24 10.66
C TYR A 114 2.01 -1.76 11.78
N ALA A 115 1.18 -2.63 12.35
CA ALA A 115 0.34 -2.34 13.52
C ALA A 115 1.23 -1.93 14.70
N GLU A 116 2.28 -2.70 15.01
CA GLU A 116 3.27 -2.37 16.05
C GLU A 116 3.91 -0.99 15.80
N LYS A 117 4.22 -0.63 14.54
CA LYS A 117 4.73 0.71 14.19
C LYS A 117 3.68 1.83 14.30
N LYS A 118 2.42 1.60 13.92
CA LYS A 118 1.31 2.57 14.11
C LYS A 118 1.04 2.83 15.59
N TYR A 119 1.10 1.81 16.44
CA TYR A 119 0.97 1.96 17.89
C TYR A 119 2.20 2.64 18.51
N ALA A 120 3.41 2.37 18.01
CA ALA A 120 4.62 3.08 18.42
C ALA A 120 4.69 4.55 17.92
N GLY A 121 3.82 4.93 16.97
CA GLY A 121 3.73 6.28 16.40
C GLY A 121 2.92 7.30 17.21
N LYS A 122 2.32 6.92 18.35
CA LYS A 122 1.74 7.89 19.31
C LYS A 122 2.81 8.54 20.20
N VAL A 123 3.92 8.98 19.64
CA VAL A 123 4.86 9.97 20.22
C VAL A 123 5.61 10.68 19.09
N ALA A 124 4.90 11.21 18.11
CA ALA A 124 5.41 12.41 17.43
C ALA A 124 4.85 13.60 18.21
N SER A 125 5.55 13.94 19.30
CA SER A 125 5.35 15.19 20.03
C SER A 125 5.52 16.32 19.01
N ILE A 126 4.42 16.92 18.56
CA ILE A 126 4.46 18.24 17.93
C ILE A 126 4.54 19.22 19.09
N GLU A 127 5.72 19.29 19.70
CA GLU A 127 6.11 20.47 20.46
C GLU A 127 6.63 21.49 19.45
N SER A 128 5.70 22.27 18.90
CA SER A 128 6.04 23.55 18.30
C SER A 128 6.48 24.47 19.43
N ALA A 129 7.78 24.53 19.69
CA ALA A 129 8.35 25.52 20.59
C ALA A 129 8.13 26.93 20.00
N PRO A 130 7.68 27.92 20.80
CA PRO A 130 7.57 29.30 20.35
C PRO A 130 8.97 29.92 20.29
N LEU A 131 9.26 30.71 19.26
CA LEU A 131 10.47 31.53 19.22
C LEU A 131 10.08 32.98 18.92
N ASP A 132 10.43 33.79 19.93
CA ASP A 132 10.55 35.24 20.09
C ASP A 132 10.69 36.08 18.80
#